data_AF-A0A257M5C1-F1
#
_entry.id   AF-A0A257M5C1-F1
#
_cell.length_a   1.000
_cell.length_b   1.000
_cell.length_c   1.000
_cell.angle_alpha   90.00
_cell.angle_beta   90.00
_cell.angle_gamma   90.00
#
_symmetry.space_group_name_H-M   'P 1'
#
loop_
_entity.id
_entity.type
_entity.pdbx_description
1 polymer ?
#
loop_
_entity_poly.entity_id
_entity_poly.type
_entity_poly.pdbx_seq_one_letter_code
_entity_poly.pdbx_strand_id
1 'polypeptide(L)'
;MKIIYLKKANDDLISFCSCGDGRVTFPSQMDCPWCGCGWLFSCVTCRKSFTFAEGVEIEGSWEDIACEDSRNMWKSEPSAEDVASWIEAMKEILADVRVGERYVIIDGSVIQADATDLMFDGWAARHEFPRLPQVRALSNKAILDVELGNREYWFRNAIPEDALATGAPESPPGFPDDHTRQEQSSSVQF
;
A
#
# COMPACT_ATOMS: atom_id res chain seq x y z
N MET A 1 16.87 -18.54 3.07
CA MET A 1 16.25 -17.95 4.27
C MET A 1 14.79 -17.75 3.94
N LYS A 2 13.89 -17.92 4.90
CA LYS A 2 12.46 -17.72 4.69
C LYS A 2 11.99 -16.47 5.43
N ILE A 3 11.12 -15.70 4.80
CA ILE A 3 10.44 -14.56 5.42
C ILE A 3 8.93 -14.69 5.19
N ILE A 4 8.13 -14.12 6.10
CA ILE A 4 6.68 -13.99 5.92
C ILE A 4 6.42 -12.72 5.10
N TYR A 5 5.59 -12.85 4.07
CA TYR A 5 5.31 -11.76 3.13
C TYR A 5 3.87 -11.84 2.61
N LEU A 6 3.44 -10.82 1.86
CA LEU A 6 2.13 -10.81 1.20
C LEU A 6 2.23 -11.04 -0.31
N LYS A 7 1.38 -11.93 -0.82
CA LYS A 7 1.15 -12.13 -2.26
C LYS A 7 -0.32 -12.00 -2.60
N LYS A 8 -0.64 -11.64 -3.83
CA LYS A 8 -2.01 -11.67 -4.36
C LYS A 8 -2.67 -13.01 -4.08
N ALA A 9 -3.82 -12.96 -3.42
CA ALA A 9 -4.59 -14.15 -3.05
C ALA A 9 -5.49 -14.63 -4.20
N ASN A 10 -6.23 -13.73 -4.84
CA ASN A 10 -7.22 -14.08 -5.88
C ASN A 10 -7.66 -12.87 -6.73
N ASP A 11 -8.67 -13.09 -7.58
CA ASP A 11 -9.27 -12.11 -8.48
C ASP A 11 -10.75 -11.82 -8.13
N ASP A 12 -11.17 -12.08 -6.89
CA ASP A 12 -12.59 -12.09 -6.50
C ASP A 12 -13.24 -10.69 -6.54
N LEU A 13 -12.44 -9.62 -6.47
CA LEU A 13 -12.90 -8.23 -6.51
C LEU A 13 -12.20 -7.39 -7.60
N ILE A 14 -11.41 -6.38 -7.22
CA ILE A 14 -10.63 -5.58 -8.17
C ILE A 14 -9.26 -6.22 -8.27
N SER A 15 -8.89 -6.62 -9.48
CA SER A 15 -7.58 -7.18 -9.75
C SER A 15 -7.16 -6.89 -11.18
N PHE A 16 -6.09 -6.13 -11.31
CA PHE A 16 -5.44 -5.81 -12.57
C PHE A 16 -4.10 -6.56 -12.72
N CYS A 17 -3.57 -7.07 -11.61
CA CYS A 17 -2.35 -7.86 -11.57
C CYS A 17 -2.62 -9.30 -12.03
N SER A 18 -1.87 -9.76 -13.03
CA SER A 18 -1.88 -11.14 -13.54
C SER A 18 -0.57 -11.89 -13.29
N CYS A 19 0.34 -11.33 -12.47
CA CYS A 19 1.61 -11.97 -12.13
C CYS A 19 1.35 -13.21 -11.25
N GLY A 20 1.92 -14.36 -11.63
CA GLY A 20 1.80 -15.59 -10.83
C GLY A 20 2.38 -15.47 -9.42
N ASP A 21 3.38 -14.61 -9.25
CA ASP A 21 4.05 -14.39 -7.96
C ASP A 21 3.54 -13.15 -7.20
N GLY A 22 2.53 -12.42 -7.71
CA GLY A 22 2.06 -11.07 -7.33
C GLY A 22 2.39 -10.54 -5.92
N ARG A 23 3.67 -10.31 -5.60
CA ARG A 23 4.16 -9.80 -4.31
C ARG A 23 3.74 -8.35 -4.11
N VAL A 24 3.31 -8.02 -2.89
CA VAL A 24 2.97 -6.65 -2.49
C VAL A 24 4.23 -5.78 -2.45
N THR A 25 4.16 -4.55 -2.97
CA THR A 25 5.23 -3.53 -2.91
C THR A 25 5.11 -2.64 -1.67
N PHE A 26 6.20 -2.00 -1.25
CA PHE A 26 6.15 -0.95 -0.23
C PHE A 26 5.29 0.21 -0.70
N PRO A 27 4.34 0.67 0.14
CA PRO A 27 3.22 1.45 -0.34
C PRO A 27 3.68 2.84 -0.72
N SER A 28 3.48 3.18 -1.97
CA SER A 28 3.30 4.56 -2.39
C SER A 28 1.80 4.86 -2.27
N GLN A 29 1.30 5.28 -1.10
CA GLN A 29 -0.02 5.89 -1.07
C GLN A 29 0.04 7.10 -2.01
N MET A 30 -0.61 6.99 -3.17
CA MET A 30 -0.72 8.11 -4.09
C MET A 30 -1.82 9.04 -3.56
N ASP A 31 -1.59 10.34 -3.65
CA ASP A 31 -2.29 11.50 -3.07
C ASP A 31 -3.84 11.50 -3.04
N CYS A 32 -4.49 10.51 -3.64
CA CYS A 32 -5.93 10.28 -3.64
C CYS A 32 -6.33 8.92 -3.02
N PRO A 33 -6.55 8.80 -1.71
CA PRO A 33 -7.01 7.55 -1.12
C PRO A 33 -8.34 7.06 -1.74
N TRP A 34 -9.21 7.98 -2.17
CA TRP A 34 -10.48 7.66 -2.85
C TRP A 34 -10.34 7.11 -4.28
N CYS A 35 -9.17 7.19 -4.91
CA CYS A 35 -8.99 6.73 -6.30
C CYS A 35 -8.51 5.27 -6.40
N GLY A 36 -8.40 4.56 -5.27
CA GLY A 36 -7.91 3.17 -5.20
C GLY A 36 -6.51 3.05 -4.60
N CYS A 37 -5.74 4.13 -4.60
CA CYS A 37 -4.35 4.15 -4.15
C CYS A 37 -4.20 3.98 -2.63
N GLY A 38 -5.26 4.29 -1.87
CA GLY A 38 -5.29 4.10 -0.42
C GLY A 38 -5.88 2.76 0.02
N TRP A 39 -6.39 1.90 -0.87
CA TRP A 39 -7.12 0.70 -0.43
C TRP A 39 -6.99 -0.53 -1.33
N LEU A 40 -6.08 -0.48 -2.31
CA LEU A 40 -5.65 -1.62 -3.11
C LEU A 40 -4.16 -1.86 -2.90
N PHE A 41 -3.76 -3.12 -2.82
CA PHE A 41 -2.36 -3.48 -2.91
C PHE A 41 -1.84 -3.23 -4.32
N SER A 42 -0.52 -3.07 -4.45
CA SER A 42 0.18 -2.97 -5.74
C SER A 42 1.24 -4.06 -5.87
N CYS A 43 1.44 -4.56 -7.08
CA CYS A 43 2.41 -5.61 -7.36
C CYS A 43 3.84 -5.05 -7.55
N VAL A 44 4.85 -5.64 -6.89
CA VAL A 44 6.28 -5.32 -7.06
C VAL A 44 6.71 -5.38 -8.53
N THR A 45 6.21 -6.38 -9.27
CA THR A 45 6.66 -6.63 -10.65
C THR A 45 5.95 -5.75 -11.68
N CYS A 46 4.60 -5.78 -11.71
CA CYS A 46 3.84 -5.11 -12.77
C CYS A 46 3.21 -3.77 -12.35
N ARG A 47 3.32 -3.37 -11.08
CA ARG A 47 2.72 -2.15 -10.50
C ARG A 47 1.20 -2.05 -10.60
N LYS A 48 0.54 -3.10 -11.09
CA LYS A 48 -0.92 -3.15 -11.17
C LYS A 48 -1.51 -3.55 -9.82
N SER A 49 -2.68 -2.99 -9.54
CA SER A 49 -3.32 -3.13 -8.25
C SER A 49 -4.20 -4.37 -8.13
N PHE A 50 -4.42 -4.83 -6.90
CA PHE A 50 -5.32 -5.92 -6.56
C PHE A 50 -5.86 -5.78 -5.12
N THR A 51 -7.01 -6.36 -4.83
CA THR A 51 -7.68 -6.19 -3.53
C THR A 51 -7.13 -7.10 -2.43
N PHE A 52 -7.03 -8.41 -2.68
CA PHE A 52 -6.76 -9.38 -1.62
C PHE A 52 -5.34 -9.92 -1.71
N ALA A 53 -4.65 -9.91 -0.57
CA ALA A 53 -3.38 -10.58 -0.39
C ALA A 53 -3.50 -11.74 0.61
N GLU A 54 -2.58 -12.69 0.54
CA GLU A 54 -2.43 -13.81 1.46
C GLU A 54 -1.03 -13.75 2.08
N GLY A 55 -0.94 -14.01 3.38
CA GLY A 55 0.32 -14.20 4.07
C GLY A 55 0.97 -15.52 3.64
N VAL A 56 2.21 -15.47 3.19
CA VAL A 56 2.94 -16.64 2.68
C VAL A 56 4.37 -16.65 3.19
N GLU A 57 4.97 -17.83 3.27
CA GLU A 57 6.43 -17.95 3.36
C GLU A 57 7.03 -17.83 1.97
N ILE A 58 8.07 -17.01 1.83
CA ILE A 58 8.88 -16.93 0.61
C ILE A 58 10.34 -17.20 0.90
N GLU A 59 10.99 -17.89 -0.04
CA GLU A 59 12.44 -18.04 -0.05
C GLU A 59 13.09 -16.75 -0.54
N GLY A 60 14.04 -16.22 0.22
CA GLY A 60 14.77 -15.01 -0.10
C GLY A 60 15.14 -14.19 1.13
N SER A 61 15.65 -12.98 0.88
CA SER A 61 15.92 -11.98 1.90
C SER A 61 15.05 -10.73 1.69
N TRP A 62 14.91 -9.91 2.74
CA TRP A 62 14.22 -8.63 2.63
C TRP A 62 14.94 -7.70 1.66
N GLU A 63 16.27 -7.77 1.64
CA GLU A 63 17.17 -7.02 0.77
C GLU A 63 16.93 -7.33 -0.70
N ASP A 64 16.76 -8.60 -1.06
CA ASP A 64 16.49 -9.00 -2.45
C ASP A 64 15.19 -8.36 -2.98
N ILE A 65 14.15 -8.36 -2.14
CA ILE A 65 12.83 -7.81 -2.50
C ILE A 65 12.89 -6.29 -2.54
N ALA A 66 13.53 -5.65 -1.56
CA ALA A 66 13.72 -4.20 -1.52
C ALA A 66 14.47 -3.71 -2.77
N CYS A 67 15.53 -4.42 -3.16
CA CYS A 67 16.31 -4.08 -4.35
C CYS A 67 15.49 -4.29 -5.63
N GLU A 68 14.77 -5.41 -5.75
CA GLU A 68 13.86 -5.65 -6.88
C GLU A 68 12.80 -4.55 -6.99
N ASP A 69 12.17 -4.21 -5.87
CA ASP A 69 11.10 -3.22 -5.80
C ASP A 69 11.62 -1.84 -6.21
N SER A 70 12.70 -1.38 -5.59
CA SER A 70 13.30 -0.08 -5.91
C SER A 70 13.76 0.02 -7.36
N ARG A 71 14.41 -1.01 -7.92
CA ARG A 71 14.78 -1.04 -9.34
C ARG A 71 13.55 -1.00 -10.24
N ASN A 72 12.49 -1.72 -9.88
CA ASN A 72 11.26 -1.73 -10.66
C ASN A 72 10.53 -0.38 -10.62
N MET A 73 10.61 0.36 -9.51
CA MET A 73 10.00 1.67 -9.33
C MET A 73 10.79 2.75 -10.07
N TRP A 74 12.08 2.85 -9.79
CA TRP A 74 12.91 4.00 -10.15
C TRP A 74 13.79 3.78 -11.38
N LYS A 75 13.88 2.53 -11.86
CA LYS A 75 14.75 2.12 -12.98
C LYS A 75 16.22 2.43 -12.73
N SER A 76 16.63 2.45 -11.47
CA SER A 76 17.99 2.68 -10.99
C SER A 76 18.35 1.72 -9.86
N GLU A 77 19.65 1.59 -9.59
CA GLU A 77 20.13 0.86 -8.43
C GLU A 77 19.84 1.66 -7.15
N PRO A 78 19.18 1.07 -6.13
CA PRO A 78 18.95 1.77 -4.87
C PRO A 78 20.25 1.90 -4.05
N SER A 79 20.32 2.93 -3.22
CA SER A 79 21.37 3.00 -2.22
C SER A 79 21.12 1.99 -1.08
N ALA A 80 22.14 1.71 -0.27
CA ALA A 80 21.98 0.87 0.91
C ALA A 80 21.03 1.50 1.95
N GLU A 81 20.95 2.83 2.00
CA GLU A 81 20.05 3.58 2.88
C GLU A 81 18.59 3.46 2.43
N ASP A 82 18.34 3.55 1.12
CA ASP A 82 17.00 3.34 0.55
C ASP A 82 16.51 1.91 0.84
N VAL A 83 17.38 0.93 0.65
CA VAL A 83 17.08 -0.49 0.93
C VAL A 83 16.76 -0.68 2.41
N ALA A 84 17.60 -0.15 3.32
CA ALA A 84 17.38 -0.29 4.76
C ALA A 84 16.05 0.35 5.19
N SER A 85 15.77 1.57 4.72
CA SER A 85 14.53 2.30 5.04
C SER A 85 13.29 1.57 4.54
N TRP A 86 13.33 1.07 3.30
CA TRP A 86 12.26 0.26 2.72
C TRP A 86 12.00 -1.01 3.56
N ILE A 87 13.07 -1.70 4.00
CA ILE A 87 12.95 -2.94 4.76
C ILE A 87 12.29 -2.70 6.11
N GLU A 88 12.73 -1.69 6.85
CA GLU A 88 12.17 -1.40 8.17
C GLU A 88 10.69 -1.03 8.07
N ALA A 89 10.34 -0.18 7.12
CA ALA A 89 8.96 0.23 6.94
C ALA A 89 8.07 -0.92 6.42
N MET A 90 8.57 -1.82 5.56
CA MET A 90 7.83 -3.04 5.19
C MET A 90 7.66 -4.03 6.35
N LYS A 91 8.67 -4.19 7.22
CA LYS A 91 8.54 -5.06 8.40
C LYS A 91 7.50 -4.54 9.36
N GLU A 92 7.41 -3.22 9.53
CA GLU A 92 6.37 -2.59 10.33
C GLU A 92 4.98 -2.84 9.75
N ILE A 93 4.79 -2.59 8.45
CA ILE A 93 3.51 -2.83 7.76
C ILE A 93 3.09 -4.31 7.83
N LEU A 94 4.05 -5.22 7.80
CA LEU A 94 3.79 -6.66 7.78
C LEU A 94 3.92 -7.36 9.14
N ALA A 95 4.07 -6.61 10.24
CA ALA A 95 4.38 -7.15 11.57
C ALA A 95 3.37 -8.20 12.06
N ASP A 96 2.08 -8.01 11.74
CA ASP A 96 0.98 -8.88 12.18
C ASP A 96 0.52 -9.89 11.11
N VAL A 97 1.23 -9.98 9.97
CA VAL A 97 0.89 -10.91 8.90
C VAL A 97 1.21 -12.35 9.31
N ARG A 98 0.24 -13.24 9.08
CA ARG A 98 0.32 -14.66 9.38
C ARG A 98 0.13 -15.47 8.11
N VAL A 99 0.86 -16.58 8.02
CA VAL A 99 0.81 -17.48 6.87
C VAL A 99 -0.57 -18.12 6.74
N GLY A 100 -1.13 -18.11 5.53
CA GLY A 100 -2.45 -18.69 5.19
C GLY A 100 -3.62 -17.75 5.45
N GLU A 101 -3.41 -16.62 6.13
CA GLU A 101 -4.46 -15.63 6.38
C GLU A 101 -4.58 -14.65 5.21
N ARG A 102 -5.79 -14.14 5.00
CA ARG A 102 -6.09 -13.18 3.93
C ARG A 102 -6.17 -11.76 4.47
N TYR A 103 -5.66 -10.81 3.70
CA TYR A 103 -5.54 -9.41 4.07
C TYR A 103 -6.08 -8.48 2.99
N VAL A 104 -6.45 -7.28 3.42
CA VAL A 104 -6.66 -6.08 2.60
C VAL A 104 -5.76 -4.97 3.12
N ILE A 105 -5.57 -3.92 2.33
CA ILE A 105 -4.96 -2.68 2.80
C ILE A 105 -6.00 -1.57 2.80
N ILE A 106 -5.99 -0.74 3.84
CA ILE A 106 -6.74 0.53 3.91
C ILE A 106 -5.86 1.54 4.62
N ASP A 107 -5.55 2.63 3.92
CA ASP A 107 -4.92 3.84 4.45
C ASP A 107 -3.65 3.54 5.27
N GLY A 108 -2.73 2.78 4.66
CA GLY A 108 -1.48 2.35 5.28
C GLY A 108 -1.59 1.10 6.16
N SER A 109 -2.79 0.69 6.55
CA SER A 109 -3.01 -0.45 7.46
C SER A 109 -3.31 -1.74 6.70
N VAL A 110 -2.55 -2.80 6.98
CA VAL A 110 -2.81 -4.17 6.52
C VAL A 110 -3.70 -4.88 7.52
N ILE A 111 -4.92 -5.26 7.10
CA ILE A 111 -5.97 -5.76 7.99
C ILE A 111 -6.46 -7.12 7.51
N GLN A 112 -6.61 -8.07 8.45
CA GLN A 112 -7.14 -9.41 8.16
C GLN A 112 -8.57 -9.31 7.61
N ALA A 113 -8.87 -10.05 6.54
CA ALA A 113 -10.09 -9.90 5.75
C ALA A 113 -11.37 -10.35 6.49
N ASP A 114 -11.26 -11.11 7.57
CA ASP A 114 -12.39 -11.54 8.41
C ASP A 114 -12.59 -10.65 9.64
N ALA A 115 -11.74 -9.63 9.84
CA ALA A 115 -11.86 -8.73 10.98
C ALA A 115 -13.19 -7.96 10.96
N THR A 116 -13.77 -7.79 12.15
CA THR A 116 -15.03 -7.08 12.39
C THR A 116 -14.83 -5.99 13.43
N ASP A 117 -15.80 -5.08 13.52
CA ASP A 117 -15.86 -4.02 14.55
C ASP A 117 -14.55 -3.22 14.62
N LEU A 118 -14.07 -2.84 13.43
CA LEU A 118 -12.80 -2.17 13.23
C LEU A 118 -12.93 -0.68 13.57
N MET A 119 -12.01 -0.20 14.39
CA MET A 119 -11.78 1.22 14.63
C MET A 119 -10.27 1.47 14.65
N PHE A 120 -9.77 2.25 13.70
CA PHE A 120 -8.34 2.53 13.58
C PHE A 120 -8.09 3.89 12.90
N ASP A 121 -6.92 4.46 13.17
CA ASP A 121 -6.43 5.65 12.48
C ASP A 121 -5.50 5.17 11.36
N GLY A 122 -5.83 5.52 10.11
CA GLY A 122 -4.95 5.33 8.97
C GLY A 122 -3.98 6.50 8.80
N TRP A 123 -3.31 6.57 7.65
CA TRP A 123 -2.41 7.69 7.34
C TRP A 123 -3.15 8.99 7.00
N ALA A 124 -4.33 8.93 6.40
CA ALA A 124 -5.12 10.08 5.98
C ALA A 124 -6.42 10.27 6.78
N ALA A 125 -7.04 9.19 7.26
CA ALA A 125 -8.36 9.23 7.87
C ALA A 125 -8.54 8.25 9.04
N ARG A 126 -9.46 8.60 9.94
CA ARG A 126 -10.00 7.68 10.94
C ARG A 126 -11.05 6.77 10.30
N HIS A 127 -10.96 5.48 10.58
CA HIS A 127 -11.84 4.48 10.01
C HIS A 127 -12.64 3.77 11.10
N GLU A 128 -13.94 3.66 10.87
CA GLU A 128 -14.84 2.82 11.66
C GLU A 128 -15.66 1.96 10.70
N PHE A 129 -15.48 0.64 10.78
CA PHE A 129 -16.17 -0.32 9.93
C PHE A 129 -16.68 -1.51 10.74
N PRO A 130 -17.98 -1.85 10.71
CA PRO A 130 -18.44 -3.11 11.29
C PRO A 130 -17.82 -4.32 10.57
N ARG A 131 -17.50 -4.17 9.29
CA ARG A 131 -16.73 -5.11 8.47
C ARG A 131 -16.08 -4.38 7.30
N LEU A 132 -14.90 -4.83 6.89
CA LEU A 132 -14.13 -4.25 5.79
C LEU A 132 -14.97 -4.05 4.51
N PRO A 133 -14.96 -2.84 3.92
CA PRO A 133 -15.75 -2.54 2.73
C PRO A 133 -15.41 -3.44 1.54
N GLN A 134 -14.13 -3.80 1.34
CA GLN A 134 -13.69 -4.72 0.28
C GLN A 134 -14.33 -6.11 0.40
N VAL A 135 -14.52 -6.59 1.63
CA VAL A 135 -15.08 -7.91 1.90
C VAL A 135 -16.60 -7.88 1.72
N ARG A 136 -17.26 -6.81 2.17
CA ARG A 136 -18.68 -6.59 1.90
C ARG A 136 -18.95 -6.44 0.39
N ALA A 137 -18.01 -5.85 -0.34
CA ALA A 137 -18.09 -5.64 -1.78
C ALA A 137 -18.07 -6.94 -2.60
N LEU A 138 -17.65 -8.07 -2.02
CA LEU A 138 -17.80 -9.40 -2.64
C LEU A 138 -19.27 -9.74 -2.92
N SER A 139 -20.19 -9.26 -2.08
CA SER A 139 -21.64 -9.45 -2.27
C SER A 139 -22.32 -8.24 -2.92
N ASN A 140 -21.78 -7.02 -2.73
CA ASN A 140 -22.33 -5.81 -3.32
C ASN A 140 -21.22 -4.80 -3.67
N LYS A 141 -20.81 -4.80 -4.94
CA LYS A 141 -19.70 -3.97 -5.43
C LYS A 141 -19.92 -2.46 -5.27
N ALA A 142 -21.17 -1.99 -5.21
CA ALA A 142 -21.48 -0.58 -5.03
C ALA A 142 -20.99 0.00 -3.70
N ILE A 143 -20.67 -0.86 -2.71
CA ILE A 143 -20.06 -0.46 -1.44
C ILE A 143 -18.71 0.23 -1.67
N LEU A 144 -17.93 -0.20 -2.67
CA LEU A 144 -16.67 0.44 -2.98
C LEU A 144 -16.88 1.90 -3.35
N ASP A 145 -17.86 2.22 -4.20
CA ASP A 145 -18.10 3.60 -4.64
C ASP A 145 -18.63 4.50 -3.51
N VAL A 146 -19.48 3.94 -2.64
CA VAL A 146 -20.15 4.69 -1.57
C VAL A 146 -19.24 4.95 -0.37
N GLU A 147 -18.29 4.05 -0.10
CA GLU A 147 -17.39 4.13 1.05
C GLU A 147 -15.97 4.48 0.60
N LEU A 148 -15.28 3.56 -0.08
CA LEU A 148 -13.86 3.72 -0.40
C LEU A 148 -13.56 4.67 -1.57
N GLY A 149 -14.48 4.78 -2.53
CA GLY A 149 -14.43 5.70 -3.67
C GLY A 149 -15.04 7.07 -3.39
N ASN A 150 -15.64 7.24 -2.21
CA ASN A 150 -16.37 8.44 -1.85
C ASN A 150 -15.45 9.48 -1.22
N ARG A 151 -15.13 10.53 -1.99
CA ARG A 151 -14.31 11.65 -1.52
C ARG A 151 -14.81 12.27 -0.22
N GLU A 152 -16.13 12.43 -0.07
CA GLU A 152 -16.73 13.03 1.12
C GLU A 152 -16.49 12.19 2.37
N TYR A 153 -16.48 10.86 2.24
CA TYR A 153 -16.12 9.97 3.35
C TYR A 153 -14.69 10.26 3.82
N TRP A 154 -13.72 10.34 2.90
CA TRP A 154 -12.33 10.60 3.26
C TRP A 154 -12.13 11.97 3.89
N PHE A 155 -12.73 13.03 3.34
CA PHE A 155 -12.60 14.38 3.89
C PHE A 155 -13.25 14.52 5.27
N ARG A 156 -14.44 13.95 5.47
CA ARG A 156 -15.13 14.02 6.77
C ARG A 156 -14.38 13.30 7.87
N ASN A 157 -13.66 12.24 7.53
CA ASN A 157 -12.92 11.42 8.48
C ASN A 157 -11.42 11.76 8.51
N ALA A 158 -10.98 12.81 7.83
CA ALA A 158 -9.57 13.16 7.73
C ALA A 158 -8.95 13.38 9.12
N ILE A 159 -7.73 12.88 9.30
CA ILE A 159 -6.94 13.16 10.51
C ILE A 159 -6.42 14.60 10.41
N PRO A 160 -6.58 15.43 11.45
CA PRO A 160 -6.04 16.79 11.46
C PRO A 160 -4.52 16.81 11.24
N GLU A 161 -4.02 17.74 10.42
CA GLU A 161 -2.58 17.87 10.08
C GLU A 161 -1.69 18.04 11.33
N ASP A 162 -2.20 18.65 12.40
CA ASP A 162 -1.50 18.85 13.66
C ASP A 162 -1.36 17.56 14.50
N ALA A 163 -2.17 16.53 14.23
CA ALA A 163 -2.04 15.22 14.85
C ALA A 163 -0.95 14.35 14.18
N LEU A 164 -0.67 14.56 12.89
CA LEU A 164 0.34 13.81 12.13
C LEU A 164 1.78 14.12 12.57
N ALA A 165 2.02 15.31 13.14
CA ALA A 165 3.32 15.77 13.60
C ALA A 165 3.86 15.05 14.86
N THR A 166 3.10 14.12 15.45
CA THR A 166 3.49 13.41 16.68
C THR A 166 3.74 11.91 16.50
N GLY A 167 3.62 11.36 15.29
CA GLY A 167 3.78 9.92 15.07
C GLY A 167 3.99 9.42 13.65
N ALA A 168 4.00 10.29 12.62
CA ALA A 168 4.44 9.85 11.30
C ALA A 168 5.96 9.62 11.31
N PRO A 169 6.49 8.48 10.83
CA PRO A 169 7.90 8.41 10.48
C PRO A 169 8.16 9.56 9.49
N GLU A 170 9.18 10.38 9.76
CA GLU A 170 9.65 11.38 8.80
C GLU A 170 9.76 10.69 7.43
N SER A 171 9.25 11.34 6.38
CA SER A 171 9.41 10.86 5.00
C SER A 171 10.85 10.35 4.84
N PRO A 172 11.06 9.08 4.42
CA PRO A 172 12.39 8.50 4.49
C PRO A 172 13.36 9.40 3.71
N PRO A 173 14.51 9.77 4.31
CA PRO A 173 15.50 10.59 3.61
C PRO A 173 15.91 9.84 2.34
N GLY A 174 15.53 10.35 1.18
CA GLY A 174 15.78 9.71 -0.11
C GLY A 174 14.58 9.61 -1.05
N PHE A 175 13.35 9.81 -0.57
CA PHE A 175 12.22 10.02 -1.49
C PHE A 175 12.29 11.44 -2.05
N PRO A 176 12.45 11.63 -3.38
CA PRO A 176 12.48 12.96 -3.94
C PRO A 176 11.10 13.62 -3.76
N ASP A 177 11.06 14.74 -3.03
CA ASP A 177 9.90 15.61 -2.98
C ASP A 177 9.48 15.97 -4.42
N ASP A 178 8.23 15.66 -4.77
CA ASP A 178 7.67 15.87 -6.12
C ASP A 178 7.66 17.37 -6.52
N HIS A 179 7.90 18.25 -5.54
CA HIS A 179 8.11 19.68 -5.74
C HIS A 179 9.43 20.05 -6.44
N THR A 180 10.40 19.13 -6.54
CA THR A 180 11.69 19.42 -7.19
C THR A 180 11.66 19.22 -8.72
N ARG A 181 10.55 18.73 -9.28
CA ARG A 181 10.46 18.33 -10.70
C ARG A 181 9.96 19.39 -11.68
N GLN A 182 9.58 20.59 -11.21
CA GLN A 182 9.01 21.62 -12.09
C GLN A 182 10.03 22.55 -12.78
N GLU A 183 11.33 22.51 -12.50
CA GLU A 183 12.27 23.52 -13.03
C GLU A 183 13.26 23.05 -14.12
N GLN A 184 13.14 21.86 -14.71
CA GLN A 184 14.08 21.42 -15.76
C GLN A 184 13.43 20.86 -17.04
N SER A 185 12.35 21.47 -17.52
CA SER A 185 11.83 21.21 -18.87
C SER A 185 11.60 22.51 -19.65
N SER A 186 12.64 23.32 -19.78
CA SER A 186 12.65 24.52 -20.62
C SER A 186 13.97 24.68 -21.36
N SER A 187 14.34 23.71 -22.22
CA SER A 187 15.26 23.95 -23.36
C SER A 187 15.56 22.66 -24.14
N VAL A 188 14.72 22.34 -25.13
CA VAL A 188 15.22 21.69 -26.35
C VAL A 188 14.51 22.36 -27.53
N GLN A 189 15.25 23.25 -28.20
CA GLN A 189 14.98 23.64 -29.58
C GLN A 189 15.43 22.48 -30.48
N PHE A 190 14.53 22.00 -31.36
CA PHE A 190 14.80 21.73 -32.78
C PHE A 190 13.47 21.75 -33.53
#